data_AF-A0A2E8T441-F1
#
_entry.id   AF-A0A2E8T441-F1
#
_cell.length_a   1.000
_cell.length_b   1.000
_cell.length_c   1.000
_cell.angle_alpha   90.00
_cell.angle_beta   90.00
_cell.angle_gamma   90.00
#
_symmetry.space_group_name_H-M   'P 1'
#
loop_
_entity.id
_entity.type
_entity.pdbx_description
1 polymer ?
#
loop_
_entity_poly.entity_id
_entity_poly.type
_entity_poly.pdbx_seq_one_letter_code
_entity_poly.pdbx_strand_id
1 'polypeptide(L)' 'MIEKFENYTDSGDVSFEEETQPEIRERKCLKCREVFPSQWAGERICKRCKSSGSWRNGSV' A
#
# COMPACT_ATOMS: atom_id res chain seq x y z
N MET A 1 -13.71 35.68 -37.53
CA MET A 1 -12.48 36.36 -37.05
C MET A 1 -12.28 35.97 -35.61
N ILE A 2 -11.05 35.60 -35.29
CA ILE A 2 -10.58 35.00 -34.04
C ILE A 2 -10.06 36.15 -33.15
N GLU A 3 -10.75 36.49 -32.06
CA GLU A 3 -10.28 37.39 -30.99
C GLU A 3 -11.16 37.09 -29.76
N LYS A 4 -10.73 36.74 -28.55
CA LYS A 4 -9.52 36.82 -27.72
C LYS A 4 -9.70 35.66 -26.70
N PHE A 5 -8.79 34.73 -26.44
CA PHE A 5 -7.44 34.88 -25.90
C PHE A 5 -7.31 35.85 -24.72
N GLU A 6 -8.28 35.88 -23.79
CA GLU A 6 -8.01 36.41 -22.45
C GLU A 6 -8.65 35.49 -21.41
N ASN A 7 -7.82 35.03 -20.46
CA ASN A 7 -8.16 34.38 -19.20
C ASN A 7 -8.11 32.83 -19.16
N TYR A 8 -7.09 32.22 -19.76
CA TYR A 8 -6.61 30.93 -19.26
C TYR A 8 -5.62 31.19 -18.13
N THR A 9 -6.13 31.43 -16.92
CA THR A 9 -5.30 31.33 -15.72
C THR A 9 -4.94 29.87 -15.55
N ASP A 10 -3.68 29.56 -15.84
CA ASP A 10 -2.97 28.35 -15.44
C ASP A 10 -3.06 28.20 -13.92
N SER A 11 -4.18 27.65 -13.47
CA SER A 11 -4.45 27.24 -12.10
C SER A 11 -4.78 25.75 -12.15
N GLY A 12 -3.87 25.01 -12.78
CA GLY A 12 -3.92 23.56 -12.87
C GLY A 12 -3.31 22.94 -11.62
N ASP A 13 -4.14 22.84 -10.59
CA ASP A 13 -4.19 21.74 -9.63
C ASP A 13 -2.85 21.26 -9.06
N VAL A 14 -2.59 21.65 -7.81
CA VAL A 14 -1.64 20.98 -6.93
C VAL A 14 -2.09 19.51 -6.86
N SER A 15 -1.48 18.66 -7.68
CA SER A 15 -1.61 17.22 -7.58
C SER A 15 -0.95 16.81 -6.26
N PHE A 16 -1.70 16.91 -5.17
CA PHE A 16 -1.39 16.23 -3.94
C PHE A 16 -1.48 14.76 -4.31
N GLU A 17 -0.34 14.16 -4.60
CA GLU A 17 -0.20 12.71 -4.63
C GLU A 17 -0.69 12.27 -3.26
N GLU A 18 -1.93 11.78 -3.19
CA GLU A 18 -2.51 11.25 -1.97
C GLU A 18 -1.63 10.07 -1.60
N GLU A 19 -0.67 10.32 -0.73
CA GLU A 19 0.26 9.34 -0.21
C GLU A 19 -0.60 8.29 0.45
N THR A 20 -0.88 7.20 -0.27
CA THR A 20 -1.74 6.12 0.20
C THR A 20 -1.05 5.50 1.39
N GLN A 21 -1.41 5.98 2.58
CA GLN A 21 -0.81 5.51 3.81
C GLN A 21 -0.98 3.99 3.87
N PRO A 22 0.07 3.24 4.26
CA PRO A 22 -0.03 1.80 4.34
C PRO A 22 -1.12 1.42 5.34
N GLU A 23 -2.28 1.03 4.82
CA GLU A 23 -3.42 0.69 5.68
C GLU A 23 -3.09 -0.57 6.48
N ILE A 24 -2.97 -0.40 7.79
CA ILE A 24 -2.79 -1.53 8.71
C ILE A 24 -4.12 -2.28 8.76
N ARG A 25 -4.14 -3.50 8.21
CA ARG A 25 -5.33 -4.36 8.15
C ARG A 25 -5.13 -5.62 8.97
N GLU A 26 -6.18 -6.09 9.64
CA GLU A 26 -6.15 -7.39 10.29
C GLU A 26 -6.22 -8.52 9.25
N ARG A 27 -5.30 -9.48 9.32
CA ARG A 27 -5.22 -10.63 8.39
C ARG A 27 -4.93 -11.91 9.14
N LYS A 28 -5.30 -13.06 8.54
CA LYS A 28 -4.96 -14.39 9.08
C LYS A 28 -3.60 -14.83 8.56
N CYS A 29 -2.72 -15.26 9.47
CA CYS A 29 -1.40 -15.80 9.14
C CYS A 29 -1.52 -17.12 8.35
N LEU A 30 -0.80 -17.25 7.25
CA LEU A 30 -0.83 -18.50 6.46
C LEU A 30 -0.22 -19.70 7.19
N LYS A 31 0.65 -19.47 8.18
CA LYS A 31 1.33 -20.55 8.94
C LYS A 31 0.52 -21.03 10.13
N CYS A 32 0.12 -20.11 11.01
CA CYS A 32 -0.57 -20.46 12.27
C CYS A 32 -2.07 -20.11 12.29
N ARG A 33 -2.59 -19.44 11.25
CA ARG A 33 -3.98 -18.95 11.14
C ARG A 33 -4.41 -17.90 12.18
N GLU A 34 -3.50 -17.45 13.04
CA GLU A 34 -3.72 -16.35 13.98
C GLU A 34 -3.99 -15.04 13.24
N VAL A 35 -4.92 -14.23 13.75
CA VAL A 35 -5.18 -12.89 13.23
C VAL A 35 -4.07 -11.96 13.70
N PHE A 36 -3.50 -11.17 12.80
CA PHE A 36 -2.42 -10.24 13.10
C PHE A 36 -2.57 -8.95 12.28
N PRO A 37 -2.06 -7.80 12.77
CA PRO A 37 -2.04 -6.56 12.02
C PRO A 37 -1.00 -6.65 10.89
N SER A 38 -1.45 -6.57 9.65
CA SER A 38 -0.61 -6.52 8.45
C SER A 38 -0.17 -5.08 8.20
N GLN A 39 1.14 -4.84 8.16
CA GLN A 39 1.70 -3.50 7.95
C GLN A 39 1.61 -3.02 6.50
N TRP A 40 1.34 -3.91 5.55
CA TRP A 40 1.20 -3.61 4.13
C TRP A 40 0.38 -4.70 3.43
N ALA A 41 -0.14 -4.39 2.24
CA ALA A 41 -1.13 -5.23 1.55
C ALA A 41 -0.68 -6.68 1.24
N GLY A 42 0.62 -6.93 1.15
CA GLY A 42 1.17 -8.27 0.88
C GLY A 42 1.69 -9.01 2.12
N GLU A 43 1.59 -8.45 3.32
CA GLU A 43 2.00 -9.18 4.53
C GLU A 43 0.99 -10.28 4.85
N ARG A 44 1.46 -11.54 4.78
CA ARG A 44 0.62 -12.74 4.99
C ARG A 44 1.11 -13.66 6.13
N ILE A 45 2.23 -13.31 6.76
CA ILE A 45 2.85 -14.09 7.84
C ILE A 45 3.01 -13.17 9.06
N CYS A 46 2.47 -13.58 10.20
CA CYS A 46 2.58 -12.79 11.43
C CYS A 46 4.03 -12.71 11.92
N LYS A 47 4.35 -11.68 12.71
CA LYS A 47 5.70 -11.44 13.27
C LYS A 47 6.29 -12.69 13.95
N ARG A 48 5.47 -13.44 14.70
CA ARG A 48 5.89 -14.69 15.38
C ARG A 48 6.38 -15.75 14.39
N CYS A 49 5.58 -16.03 13.35
CA CYS A 49 5.94 -16.99 12.31
C CYS A 49 7.03 -16.47 11.37
N LYS A 50 7.18 -15.14 11.25
CA LYS A 50 8.26 -14.51 10.50
C LYS A 50 9.61 -14.71 11.19
N SER A 51 9.65 -14.58 12.53
CA SER A 51 10.83 -14.80 13.35
C SER A 51 11.26 -16.27 13.43
N SER A 52 10.34 -17.22 13.28
CA SER A 52 10.67 -18.65 13.33
C SER A 52 11.36 -19.19 12.07
N GLY A 53 11.58 -18.37 11.04
CA GLY A 53 12.34 -18.73 9.83
C GLY A 53 11.68 -19.77 8.90
N SER A 54 10.61 -20.44 9.34
CA SER A 54 9.93 -21.53 8.62
C SER A 54 9.15 -21.09 7.35
N TRP A 55 9.18 -19.81 7.00
CA TRP A 55 8.52 -19.25 5.80
C TRP A 55 9.48 -19.05 4.62
N ARG A 56 10.79 -19.21 4.81
CA ARG A 56 11.83 -18.91 3.81
C ARG A 56 12.15 -20.04 2.83
N ASN A 57 11.45 -21.18 2.87
CA ASN A 57 11.78 -22.32 1.99
C ASN A 57 11.18 -22.13 0.58
N GLY A 58 11.64 -21.11 -0.14
CA GLY A 58 11.48 -20.99 -1.59
C GLY A 58 12.69 -21.60 -2.26
N SER A 59 12.67 -22.91 -2.49
CA SER A 59 13.69 -23.61 -3.27
C SER A 59 13.06 -24.82 -3.93
N VAL A 60 12.55 -24.64 -5.15
CA VAL A 60 13.05 -25.31 -6.37
C VAL A 60 12.97 -24.32 -7.53
#